data_AF-A0A9D5TS15-F1
#
_entry.id   AF-A0A9D5TS15-F1
#
_cell.length_a   1.000
_cell.length_b   1.000
_cell.length_c   1.000
_cell.angle_alpha   90.00
_cell.angle_beta   90.00
_cell.angle_gamma   90.00
#
_symmetry.space_group_name_H-M   'P 1'
#
loop_
_entity.id
_entity.type
_entity.pdbx_description
1 polymer ?
#
loop_
_entity_poly.entity_id
_entity_poly.type
_entity_poly.pdbx_seq_one_letter_code
_entity_poly.pdbx_strand_id
1 'polypeptide(L)' 'ALLNNVEMQKVFEKSEEIMWECRNCGHLVMGKKAPQVCPVCAHPQAYFEVRKENY' A
#
# COMPACT_ATOMS: atom_id res chain seq x y z
N ALA A 1 1.65 -34.98 25.21
CA ALA A 1 1.68 -34.52 23.82
C ALA A 1 0.26 -34.14 23.39
N LEU A 2 0.00 -32.85 23.16
CA LEU A 2 -1.25 -32.25 22.66
C LEU A 2 -0.83 -30.90 22.03
N LEU A 3 -0.25 -30.88 20.82
CA LEU A 3 -0.96 -30.55 19.58
C LEU A 3 -2.17 -29.64 19.83
N ASN A 4 -2.04 -28.36 19.49
CA ASN A 4 -2.99 -27.68 18.61
C ASN A 4 -2.47 -26.30 18.19
N ASN A 5 -2.15 -26.23 16.90
CA ASN A 5 -2.43 -25.10 16.02
C ASN A 5 -1.63 -23.83 16.25
N VAL A 6 -0.45 -23.87 15.65
CA VAL A 6 0.21 -22.77 14.95
C VAL A 6 -0.84 -21.98 14.12
N GLU A 7 -1.53 -21.00 14.73
CA GLU A 7 -2.37 -20.02 14.04
C GLU A 7 -1.49 -18.95 13.34
N MET A 8 -0.47 -19.38 12.60
CA MET A 8 0.35 -18.48 11.77
C MET A 8 -0.23 -18.24 10.37
N GLN A 9 -1.50 -18.55 10.14
CA GLN A 9 -2.13 -18.36 8.83
C GLN A 9 -2.80 -16.99 8.64
N LYS A 10 -2.81 -16.11 9.65
CA LYS A 10 -3.30 -14.72 9.51
C LYS A 10 -2.20 -13.64 9.43
N VAL A 11 -0.92 -14.03 9.55
CA VAL A 11 0.21 -13.06 9.50
C VAL A 11 0.57 -12.65 8.07
N PHE A 12 0.13 -13.44 7.07
CA PHE A 12 0.46 -13.25 5.65
C PHE A 12 -0.73 -12.98 4.75
N GLU A 13 -1.88 -12.54 5.28
CA GLU A 13 -2.81 -11.72 4.48
C GLU A 13 -2.24 -10.30 4.28
N LYS A 14 -0.91 -10.18 4.13
CA LYS A 14 -0.27 -9.11 3.39
C LYS A 14 -0.59 -9.32 1.92
N SER A 15 -1.81 -8.97 1.54
CA SER A 15 -2.15 -8.75 0.14
C SER A 15 -1.47 -7.47 -0.38
N GLU A 16 -0.15 -7.33 -0.14
CA GLU A 16 0.78 -6.26 -0.54
C GLU A 16 0.10 -4.95 -0.94
N GLU A 17 -0.69 -4.37 -0.04
CA GLU A 17 -1.14 -3.01 -0.20
C GLU A 17 0.05 -2.12 0.11
N ILE A 18 0.62 -1.54 -0.95
CA ILE A 18 1.69 -0.57 -0.86
C ILE A 18 1.08 0.82 -0.74
N MET A 19 1.72 1.67 0.04
CA MET A 19 1.31 3.07 0.17
C MET A 19 1.90 3.87 -0.98
N TRP A 20 1.03 4.56 -1.71
CA TRP A 20 1.40 5.46 -2.80
C TRP A 20 1.22 6.90 -2.37
N GLU A 21 2.22 7.73 -2.67
CA GLU A 21 2.23 9.15 -2.38
C GLU A 21 2.27 9.95 -3.68
N CYS A 22 1.34 10.89 -3.83
CA CYS A 22 1.33 11.81 -4.97
C CYS A 22 2.41 12.89 -4.77
N ARG A 23 3.46 12.88 -5.59
CA ARG A 23 4.54 13.88 -5.59
C ARG A 23 4.09 15.31 -5.89
N ASN A 24 2.90 15.50 -6.48
CA ASN A 24 2.39 16.83 -6.81
C ASN A 24 1.68 17.51 -5.62
N CYS A 25 0.96 16.74 -4.80
CA CYS A 25 0.08 17.32 -3.77
C CYS A 25 0.18 16.64 -2.39
N GLY A 26 0.98 15.58 -2.25
CA GLY A 26 1.14 14.81 -1.01
C GLY A 26 0.00 13.84 -0.70
N HIS A 27 -0.96 13.64 -1.60
CA HIS A 27 -2.08 12.70 -1.37
C HIS A 27 -1.58 11.26 -1.21
N LEU A 28 -2.02 10.59 -0.13
CA LEU A 28 -1.68 9.21 0.19
C LEU A 28 -2.84 8.28 -0.12
N VAL A 29 -2.54 7.17 -0.79
CA VAL A 29 -3.52 6.12 -1.11
C VAL A 29 -2.88 4.74 -0.91
N MET A 30 -3.60 3.84 -0.23
CA MET A 30 -3.16 2.44 -0.08
C MET A 30 -3.79 1.58 -1.18
N GLY A 31 -2.97 0.70 -1.76
CA GLY A 31 -3.47 -0.29 -2.70
C GLY A 31 -2.35 -0.99 -3.46
N LYS A 32 -2.68 -2.12 -4.10
CA LYS A 32 -1.72 -2.91 -4.89
C LYS A 32 -1.11 -2.13 -6.07
N LYS A 33 -1.78 -1.07 -6.54
CA LYS A 33 -1.36 -0.22 -7.67
C LYS A 33 -1.74 1.23 -7.41
N ALA A 34 -0.94 2.17 -7.93
CA ALA A 34 -1.29 3.59 -7.91
C ALA A 34 -2.57 3.84 -8.73
N PRO A 35 -3.43 4.79 -8.33
CA PRO A 35 -4.60 5.16 -9.13
C PRO A 35 -4.18 5.82 -10.44
N GLN A 36 -5.00 5.69 -11.49
CA GLN A 36 -4.72 6.29 -12.80
C GLN A 36 -4.62 7.82 -12.75
N VAL A 37 -5.38 8.43 -11.85
CA VAL A 37 -5.45 9.88 -11.64
C VAL A 37 -5.52 10.16 -10.14
N CYS A 38 -4.78 11.16 -9.68
CA CYS A 38 -4.86 11.62 -8.30
C CYS A 38 -6.24 12.24 -8.02
N PRO A 39 -7.00 11.76 -7.01
CA PRO A 39 -8.33 12.29 -6.72
C PRO A 39 -8.31 13.71 -6.14
N VAL A 40 -7.14 14.21 -5.70
CA VAL A 40 -6.99 15.54 -5.09
C VAL A 40 -6.58 16.59 -6.12
N CYS A 41 -5.54 16.31 -6.92
CA CYS A 41 -4.99 17.28 -7.86
C CYS A 41 -5.21 16.95 -9.34
N ALA A 42 -5.93 15.86 -9.65
CA ALA A 42 -6.21 15.40 -11.01
C ALA A 42 -4.99 15.11 -11.89
N HIS A 43 -3.80 14.95 -11.30
CA HIS A 43 -2.58 14.61 -12.04
C HIS A 43 -2.49 13.10 -12.31
N PRO A 44 -1.83 12.68 -13.40
CA PRO A 44 -1.78 11.28 -13.81
C PRO A 44 -0.96 10.40 -12.86
N GLN A 45 -1.15 9.08 -12.98
CA GLN A 45 -0.46 8.04 -12.21
C GLN A 45 1.06 8.21 -12.11
N ALA A 46 1.69 8.81 -13.12
CA ALA A 46 3.12 9.10 -13.17
C ALA A 46 3.64 9.96 -11.99
N TYR A 47 2.73 10.68 -11.31
CA TYR A 47 3.07 11.46 -10.13
C TYR A 47 3.02 10.67 -8.83
N PHE A 48 2.59 9.40 -8.83
CA PHE A 48 2.60 8.56 -7.63
C PHE A 48 3.93 7.84 -7.46
N GLU A 49 4.44 7.82 -6.24
CA GLU A 49 5.59 7.02 -5.83
C GLU A 49 5.24 6.07 -4.68
N VAL A 50 5.93 4.94 -4.60
CA VAL A 50 5.81 4.05 -3.45
C VAL A 50 6.50 4.73 -2.26
N ARG A 51 5.74 4.99 -1.20
CA ARG A 51 6.28 5.54 0.04
C ARG A 51 7.15 4.47 0.69
N LYS A 52 8.46 4.75 0.77
CA LYS A 52 9.41 3.92 1.49
C LYS A 52 9.51 4.42 2.93
N GLU A 53 8.94 3.68 3.87
CA GLU A 53 9.25 3.87 5.29
C GLU A 53 10.61 3.22 5.56
N ASN A 54 11.71 3.93 5.28
CA ASN A 54 13.02 3.54 5.78
C ASN A 54 13.02 3.81 7.30
N TYR A 55 12.93 2.74 8.10
CA TYR A 55 13.11 2.76 9.56
C TYR A 55 14.59 2.74 9.93
#